data_AF-A0A3D4H2X3-F1
#
_entry.id   AF-A0A3D4H2X3-F1
#
_cell.length_a   1.000
_cell.length_b   1.000
_cell.length_c   1.000
_cell.angle_alpha   90.00
_cell.angle_beta   90.00
_cell.angle_gamma   90.00
#
_symmetry.space_group_name_H-M   'P 1'
#
loop_
_entity.id
_entity.type
_entity.pdbx_description
1 polymer ?
#
loop_
_entity_poly.entity_id
_entity_poly.type
_entity_poly.pdbx_seq_one_letter_code
_entity_poly.pdbx_strand_id
1 'polypeptide(L)'
;KAPLTYRSVEQRLFKDSPDPGIEMEWARVKERLAGWAELVRKGNVSPVLAYIPSRDQINVSGTYKKISIPFSRDNRVQRRLRRISQDVGCTFIDFTPPFLSMEGQGKRLYYLDDPHWNVTGIQAAVAYLVNRMNGSTVPLESNTAFQHPKLDTF
;
A
#
# COMPACT_ATOMS: atom_id res chain seq x y z
N LYS A 1 -20.00 -22.40 -14.51
CA LYS A 1 -19.85 -21.36 -13.45
C LYS A 1 -19.55 -20.05 -14.14
N ALA A 2 -20.33 -18.99 -13.90
CA ALA A 2 -20.04 -17.67 -14.47
C ALA A 2 -18.73 -17.12 -13.88
N PRO A 3 -17.89 -16.42 -14.67
CA PRO A 3 -16.67 -15.82 -14.16
C PRO A 3 -17.01 -14.73 -13.14
N LEU A 4 -16.29 -14.71 -12.01
CA LEU A 4 -16.38 -13.64 -11.03
C LEU A 4 -15.92 -12.34 -11.70
N THR A 5 -16.77 -11.33 -11.71
CA THR A 5 -16.36 -9.98 -12.11
C THR A 5 -15.49 -9.38 -11.01
N TYR A 6 -14.55 -8.50 -11.36
CA TYR A 6 -13.68 -7.78 -10.40
C TYR A 6 -14.48 -7.17 -9.23
N ARG A 7 -15.66 -6.61 -9.55
CA ARG A 7 -16.62 -6.04 -8.60
C ARG A 7 -17.17 -7.03 -7.57
N SER A 8 -17.31 -8.31 -7.94
CA SER A 8 -17.81 -9.37 -7.04
C SER A 8 -16.75 -9.91 -6.09
N VAL A 9 -15.47 -9.81 -6.44
CA VAL A 9 -14.33 -10.18 -5.57
C VAL A 9 -14.15 -9.12 -4.49
N GLU A 10 -14.17 -7.84 -4.87
CA GLU A 10 -14.07 -6.73 -3.92
C GLU A 10 -15.20 -6.77 -2.88
N GLN A 11 -16.47 -6.85 -3.31
CA GLN A 11 -17.59 -6.90 -2.38
C GLN A 11 -17.55 -8.09 -1.41
N ARG A 12 -16.94 -9.21 -1.80
CA ARG A 12 -16.77 -10.36 -0.91
C ARG A 12 -15.66 -10.12 0.10
N LEU A 13 -14.53 -9.54 -0.31
CA LEU A 13 -13.40 -9.20 0.58
C LEU A 13 -13.80 -8.21 1.70
N PHE A 14 -14.93 -7.54 1.51
CA PHE A 14 -15.46 -6.50 2.39
C PHE A 14 -16.77 -6.89 3.13
N LYS A 15 -17.16 -8.17 3.18
CA LYS A 15 -18.25 -8.66 4.05
C LYS A 15 -17.70 -9.17 5.39
N ASP A 16 -18.44 -8.91 6.47
CA ASP A 16 -18.09 -9.33 7.84
C ASP A 16 -18.30 -10.82 8.12
N SER A 17 -18.90 -11.57 7.19
CA SER A 17 -18.97 -13.03 7.28
C SER A 17 -17.74 -13.65 6.61
N PRO A 18 -17.06 -14.60 7.28
CA PRO A 18 -15.95 -15.34 6.68
C PRO A 18 -16.49 -16.12 5.48
N ASP A 19 -16.28 -15.61 4.27
CA ASP A 19 -16.45 -16.38 3.04
C ASP A 19 -15.30 -17.41 3.02
N PRO A 20 -15.60 -18.72 3.06
CA PRO A 20 -14.56 -19.75 3.06
C PRO A 20 -13.59 -19.62 1.89
N GLY A 21 -14.06 -19.12 0.74
CA GLY A 21 -13.21 -18.85 -0.41
C GLY A 21 -12.18 -17.74 -0.12
N ILE A 22 -12.56 -16.71 0.62
CA ILE A 22 -11.65 -15.61 0.99
C ILE A 22 -10.66 -16.03 2.05
N GLU A 23 -11.09 -16.80 3.05
CA GLU A 23 -10.17 -17.31 4.06
C GLU A 23 -9.15 -18.28 3.46
N MET A 24 -9.55 -19.08 2.46
CA MET A 24 -8.60 -19.89 1.68
C MET A 24 -7.58 -19.02 0.92
N GLU A 25 -8.01 -17.92 0.29
CA GLU A 25 -7.08 -17.00 -0.37
C GLU A 25 -6.12 -16.34 0.64
N TRP A 26 -6.60 -15.92 1.81
CA TRP A 26 -5.73 -15.39 2.86
C TRP A 26 -4.74 -16.42 3.40
N ALA A 27 -5.15 -17.68 3.54
CA ALA A 27 -4.25 -18.77 3.92
C ALA A 27 -3.13 -18.96 2.89
N ARG A 28 -3.47 -18.94 1.58
CA ARG A 28 -2.49 -19.00 0.48
C ARG A 28 -1.53 -17.81 0.48
N VAL A 29 -2.03 -16.59 0.74
CA VAL A 29 -1.19 -15.40 0.87
C VAL A 29 -0.22 -15.55 2.03
N LYS A 30 -0.67 -16.03 3.19
CA LYS A 30 0.18 -16.28 4.36
C LYS A 30 1.26 -17.33 4.06
N GLU A 31 0.89 -18.44 3.45
CA GLU A 31 1.82 -19.52 3.07
C GLU A 31 2.92 -19.00 2.12
N ARG A 32 2.53 -18.29 1.05
CA ARG A 32 3.48 -17.72 0.09
C ARG A 32 4.40 -16.70 0.73
N LEU A 33 3.86 -15.83 1.59
CA LEU A 33 4.67 -14.83 2.29
C LEU A 33 5.63 -15.49 3.28
N ALA A 34 5.22 -16.55 3.97
CA ALA A 34 6.08 -17.32 4.87
C ALA A 34 7.24 -17.98 4.11
N GLY A 35 6.97 -18.64 2.98
CA GLY A 35 8.01 -19.26 2.16
C GLY A 35 9.01 -18.24 1.60
N TRP A 36 8.52 -17.09 1.11
CA TRP A 36 9.39 -15.99 0.68
C TRP A 36 10.23 -15.43 1.85
N ALA A 37 9.62 -15.18 3.01
CA ALA A 37 10.32 -14.64 4.18
C ALA A 37 11.39 -15.60 4.71
N GLU A 38 11.17 -16.92 4.63
CA GLU A 38 12.18 -17.91 4.94
C GLU A 38 13.35 -17.87 3.94
N LEU A 39 13.07 -17.82 2.63
CA LEU A 39 14.08 -17.73 1.59
C LEU A 39 14.97 -16.49 1.77
N VAL A 40 14.36 -15.33 2.01
CA VAL A 40 15.07 -14.06 2.23
C VAL A 40 15.98 -14.12 3.46
N ARG A 41 15.50 -14.72 4.55
CA ARG A 41 16.30 -14.89 5.77
C ARG A 41 17.47 -15.87 5.60
N LYS A 42 17.32 -16.92 4.78
CA LYS A 42 18.45 -17.81 4.42
C LYS A 42 19.59 -17.05 3.71
N GLY A 43 19.25 -15.95 3.03
CA GLY A 43 20.22 -15.03 2.44
C GLY A 43 20.78 -13.96 3.40
N ASN A 44 20.53 -14.06 4.72
CA ASN A 44 20.86 -13.04 5.72
C ASN A 44 20.25 -11.65 5.43
N VAL A 45 19.10 -11.61 4.78
CA VAL A 45 18.34 -10.38 4.51
C VAL A 45 17.09 -10.34 5.40
N SER A 46 16.69 -9.15 5.83
CA SER A 46 15.46 -8.95 6.60
C SER A 46 14.27 -8.67 5.67
N PRO A 47 13.20 -9.47 5.71
CA PRO A 47 12.04 -9.26 4.84
C PRO A 47 11.19 -8.06 5.32
N VAL A 48 10.83 -7.20 4.36
CA VAL A 48 9.95 -6.05 4.58
C VAL A 48 8.75 -6.15 3.64
N LEU A 49 7.55 -6.10 4.21
CA LEU A 49 6.29 -5.98 3.47
C LEU A 49 5.83 -4.53 3.52
N ALA A 50 5.88 -3.86 2.37
CA ALA A 50 5.39 -2.49 2.22
C ALA A 50 3.97 -2.48 1.63
N TYR A 51 3.03 -1.89 2.35
CA TYR A 51 1.65 -1.69 1.91
C TYR A 51 1.48 -0.30 1.31
N ILE A 52 1.21 -0.27 0.01
CA ILE A 52 0.87 0.94 -0.74
C ILE A 52 -0.65 1.04 -0.76
N PRO A 53 -1.25 2.11 -0.21
CA PRO A 53 -2.69 2.32 -0.28
C PRO A 53 -3.13 2.47 -1.75
N SER A 54 -4.38 2.18 -2.06
CA SER A 54 -4.94 2.48 -3.38
C SER A 54 -5.21 3.98 -3.51
N ARG A 55 -5.34 4.45 -4.76
CA ARG A 55 -5.78 5.81 -5.06
C ARG A 55 -7.06 6.17 -4.30
N ASP A 56 -8.03 5.27 -4.27
CA ASP A 56 -9.34 5.52 -3.66
C ASP A 56 -9.28 5.57 -2.12
N GLN A 57 -8.26 4.97 -1.50
CA GLN A 57 -7.99 5.12 -0.07
C GLN A 57 -7.38 6.50 0.27
N ILE A 58 -6.69 7.13 -0.68
CA ILE A 58 -5.96 8.40 -0.47
C ILE A 58 -6.72 9.61 -0.97
N ASN A 59 -7.29 9.57 -2.18
CA ASN A 59 -7.92 10.72 -2.83
C ASN A 59 -9.28 11.07 -2.17
N VAL A 60 -9.24 11.81 -1.07
CA VAL A 60 -10.43 12.24 -0.30
C VAL A 60 -11.19 13.39 -0.97
N SER A 61 -10.53 14.16 -1.86
CA SER A 61 -11.02 15.46 -2.34
C SER A 61 -11.29 15.54 -3.86
N GLY A 62 -10.97 14.50 -4.63
CA GLY A 62 -11.13 14.49 -6.09
C GLY A 62 -12.60 14.40 -6.53
N THR A 63 -12.92 15.06 -7.64
CA THR A 63 -14.21 15.20 -8.33
C THR A 63 -14.95 13.89 -8.69
N TYR A 64 -14.44 12.73 -8.26
CA TYR A 64 -14.95 11.38 -8.53
C TYR A 64 -15.98 10.87 -7.53
N LYS A 65 -16.56 11.76 -6.69
CA LYS A 65 -17.68 11.46 -5.78
C LYS A 65 -18.94 10.85 -6.46
N LYS A 66 -18.97 10.71 -7.78
CA LYS A 66 -20.12 10.17 -8.53
C LYS A 66 -20.26 8.65 -8.55
N ILE A 67 -19.24 7.89 -8.16
CA ILE A 67 -19.39 6.43 -7.97
C ILE A 67 -19.38 6.16 -6.46
N SER A 68 -20.54 6.34 -5.85
CA SER A 68 -20.83 6.14 -4.43
C SER A 68 -20.82 4.65 -4.05
N ILE A 69 -19.72 3.96 -4.29
CA ILE A 69 -19.40 2.85 -3.40
C ILE A 69 -18.72 3.54 -2.22
N PRO A 70 -19.31 3.55 -1.02
CA PRO A 70 -18.57 3.92 0.15
C PRO A 70 -17.51 2.83 0.32
N PHE A 71 -16.39 2.97 -0.38
CA PHE A 71 -15.11 2.49 0.10
C PHE A 71 -14.90 3.29 1.38
N SER A 72 -15.59 2.85 2.46
CA SER A 72 -15.12 3.10 3.81
C SER A 72 -13.63 2.85 3.75
N ARG A 73 -12.81 3.69 4.39
CA ARG A 73 -11.37 3.51 4.56
C ARG A 73 -11.10 2.15 5.19
N ASP A 74 -11.22 1.12 4.37
CA ASP A 74 -11.49 -0.21 4.85
C ASP A 74 -10.13 -0.82 5.04
N ASN A 75 -9.65 -0.60 6.25
CA ASN A 75 -8.37 -1.07 6.68
C ASN A 75 -8.40 -2.59 6.90
N ARG A 76 -9.44 -3.36 6.47
CA ARG A 76 -9.48 -4.83 6.60
C ARG A 76 -8.30 -5.51 5.90
N VAL A 77 -8.04 -5.18 4.63
CA VAL A 77 -6.90 -5.72 3.87
C VAL A 77 -5.57 -5.40 4.57
N GLN A 78 -5.36 -4.11 4.85
CA GLN A 78 -4.17 -3.62 5.56
C GLN A 78 -3.99 -4.27 6.95
N ARG A 79 -5.05 -4.38 7.75
CA ARG A 79 -5.02 -5.04 9.08
C ARG A 79 -4.71 -6.53 8.95
N ARG A 80 -5.27 -7.21 7.94
CA ARG A 80 -5.01 -8.64 7.70
C ARG A 80 -3.57 -8.86 7.28
N LEU A 81 -3.05 -8.05 6.36
CA LEU A 81 -1.63 -8.09 5.96
C LEU A 81 -0.69 -7.75 7.12
N ARG A 82 -1.05 -6.80 7.99
CA ARG A 82 -0.30 -6.50 9.22
C ARG A 82 -0.22 -7.70 10.15
N ARG A 83 -1.32 -8.42 10.37
CA ARG A 83 -1.33 -9.64 11.19
C ARG A 83 -0.50 -10.75 10.52
N ILE A 84 -0.70 -10.98 9.23
CA ILE A 84 0.04 -12.01 8.49
C ILE A 84 1.55 -11.72 8.53
N SER A 85 1.97 -10.48 8.31
CA SER A 85 3.39 -10.09 8.39
C SER A 85 3.98 -10.30 9.79
N GLN A 86 3.24 -9.98 10.85
CA GLN A 86 3.64 -10.30 12.22
C GLN A 86 3.81 -11.81 12.41
N ASP A 87 2.83 -12.61 11.98
CA ASP A 87 2.87 -14.07 12.11
C ASP A 87 4.07 -14.71 11.40
N VAL A 88 4.50 -14.18 10.25
CA VAL A 88 5.60 -14.74 9.45
C VAL A 88 6.96 -14.08 9.72
N GLY A 89 7.01 -13.09 10.61
CA GLY A 89 8.26 -12.39 10.96
C GLY A 89 8.76 -11.40 9.92
N CYS A 90 7.85 -10.75 9.18
CA CYS A 90 8.17 -9.65 8.27
C CYS A 90 7.95 -8.29 8.95
N THR A 91 8.83 -7.34 8.66
CA THR A 91 8.57 -5.93 9.02
C THR A 91 7.44 -5.39 8.14
N PHE A 92 6.40 -4.82 8.74
CA PHE A 92 5.30 -4.21 7.99
C PHE A 92 5.43 -2.69 7.94
N ILE A 93 5.44 -2.14 6.73
CA ILE A 93 5.45 -0.69 6.49
C ILE A 93 4.14 -0.31 5.81
N ASP A 94 3.48 0.70 6.37
CA ASP A 94 2.19 1.18 5.90
C ASP A 94 2.32 2.64 5.46
N PHE A 95 2.12 2.88 4.16
CA PHE A 95 2.19 4.21 3.58
C PHE A 95 0.88 5.00 3.71
N THR A 96 -0.19 4.39 4.23
CA THR A 96 -1.49 5.08 4.34
C THR A 96 -1.40 6.37 5.17
N PRO A 97 -0.79 6.39 6.38
CA PRO A 97 -0.69 7.62 7.17
C PRO A 97 0.09 8.76 6.48
N PRO A 98 1.33 8.59 5.97
CA PRO A 98 2.04 9.68 5.32
C PRO A 98 1.34 10.13 4.03
N PHE A 99 0.70 9.21 3.29
CA PHE A 99 0.00 9.56 2.06
C PHE A 99 -1.24 10.40 2.32
N LEU A 100 -2.05 10.03 3.32
CA LEU A 100 -3.20 10.83 3.74
C LEU A 100 -2.79 12.21 4.25
N SER A 101 -1.67 12.30 4.97
CA SER A 101 -1.14 13.58 5.43
C SER A 101 -0.77 14.50 4.26
N MET A 102 -0.09 13.98 3.25
CA MET A 102 0.32 14.77 2.07
C MET A 102 -0.87 15.17 1.19
N GLU A 103 -1.84 14.27 0.99
CA GLU A 103 -3.07 14.60 0.28
C GLU A 103 -3.86 15.70 1.02
N GLY A 104 -3.89 15.65 2.36
CA GLY A 104 -4.46 16.72 3.20
C GLY A 104 -3.78 18.08 3.05
N GLN A 105 -2.53 18.12 2.61
CA GLN A 105 -1.78 19.33 2.24
C GLN A 105 -1.98 19.75 0.77
N GLY A 106 -2.85 19.07 0.03
CA GLY A 106 -3.09 19.32 -1.39
C GLY A 106 -2.04 18.72 -2.34
N LYS A 107 -1.12 17.87 -1.84
CA LYS A 107 -0.13 17.17 -2.66
C LYS A 107 -0.74 15.88 -3.22
N ARG A 108 -1.07 15.89 -4.51
CA ARG A 108 -1.58 14.69 -5.19
C ARG A 108 -0.49 13.65 -5.38
N LEU A 109 -0.75 12.43 -4.92
CA LEU A 109 0.20 11.32 -4.98
C LEU A 109 -0.08 10.30 -6.10
N TYR A 110 -1.24 10.40 -6.74
CA TYR A 110 -1.66 9.55 -7.86
C TYR A 110 -1.90 10.38 -9.10
N TYR A 111 -1.78 9.74 -10.26
CA TYR A 111 -2.29 10.31 -11.50
C TYR A 111 -3.82 10.40 -11.45
N LEU A 112 -4.38 11.31 -12.24
CA LEU A 112 -5.80 11.65 -12.18
C LEU A 112 -6.69 10.47 -12.62
N ASP A 113 -6.41 9.94 -13.81
CA ASP A 113 -7.20 8.87 -14.44
C ASP A 113 -6.46 7.52 -14.48
N ASP A 114 -5.38 7.40 -13.72
CA ASP A 114 -4.54 6.21 -13.66
C ASP A 114 -4.41 5.76 -12.18
N PRO A 115 -4.55 4.45 -11.87
CA PRO A 115 -4.49 3.95 -10.49
C PRO A 115 -3.08 3.96 -9.89
N HIS A 116 -2.04 4.20 -10.67
CA HIS A 116 -0.67 4.26 -10.20
C HIS A 116 -0.36 5.60 -9.53
N TRP A 117 0.50 5.55 -8.52
CA TRP A 117 1.11 6.73 -7.95
C TRP A 117 1.93 7.51 -9.00
N ASN A 118 1.99 8.83 -8.84
CA ASN A 118 2.84 9.70 -9.65
C ASN A 118 4.24 9.84 -9.01
N VAL A 119 5.11 10.64 -9.64
CA VAL A 119 6.48 10.89 -9.13
C VAL A 119 6.47 11.41 -7.69
N THR A 120 5.52 12.29 -7.33
CA THR A 120 5.36 12.80 -5.96
C THR A 120 5.03 11.68 -4.97
N GLY A 121 4.16 10.73 -5.35
CA GLY A 121 3.84 9.56 -4.54
C GLY A 121 5.03 8.63 -4.33
N ILE A 122 5.84 8.41 -5.38
CA ILE A 122 7.08 7.63 -5.29
C ILE A 122 8.08 8.30 -4.35
N GLN A 123 8.31 9.61 -4.51
CA GLN A 123 9.21 10.38 -3.65
C GLN A 123 8.77 10.36 -2.18
N ALA A 124 7.46 10.49 -1.93
CA ALA A 124 6.89 10.37 -0.59
C ALA A 124 7.17 9.01 0.05
N ALA A 125 6.96 7.92 -0.70
CA ALA A 125 7.21 6.57 -0.22
C ALA A 125 8.69 6.33 0.08
N VAL A 126 9.58 6.76 -0.81
CA VAL A 126 11.04 6.64 -0.61
C VAL A 126 11.49 7.43 0.62
N ALA A 127 11.06 8.68 0.76
CA ALA A 127 11.40 9.51 1.93
C ALA A 127 10.93 8.85 3.23
N TYR A 128 9.71 8.33 3.26
CA TYR A 128 9.17 7.63 4.42
C TYR A 128 9.94 6.33 4.73
N LEU A 129 10.30 5.54 3.70
CA LEU A 129 11.11 4.33 3.87
C LEU A 129 12.47 4.64 4.47
N VAL A 130 13.19 5.62 3.91
CA VAL A 130 14.52 6.02 4.40
C VAL A 130 14.45 6.44 5.85
N ASN A 131 13.48 7.29 6.21
CA ASN A 131 13.29 7.73 7.59
C ASN A 131 12.99 6.55 8.53
N ARG A 132 12.16 5.60 8.08
CA ARG A 132 11.80 4.45 8.89
C ARG A 132 12.96 3.47 9.07
N MET A 133 13.76 3.23 8.04
CA MET A 133 14.92 2.34 8.08
C MET A 133 16.08 2.92 8.88
N ASN A 134 16.28 4.23 8.84
CA ASN A 134 17.35 4.92 9.57
C ASN A 134 16.98 5.24 11.03
N GLY A 135 15.83 4.78 11.53
CA GLY A 135 15.33 5.13 12.87
C GLY A 135 15.12 6.64 13.09
N SER A 136 15.08 7.43 12.01
CA SER A 136 15.12 8.88 12.04
C SER A 136 13.72 9.47 11.86
N THR A 137 13.27 10.30 12.81
CA THR A 137 11.99 11.02 12.75
C THR A 137 12.13 12.34 11.97
N VAL A 138 12.72 12.30 10.78
CA VAL A 138 12.85 13.52 9.96
C VAL A 138 11.47 13.82 9.33
N PRO A 139 10.95 15.05 9.45
CA PRO A 139 9.70 15.44 8.80
C PRO A 139 9.82 15.29 7.27
N LEU A 140 8.81 14.68 6.64
CA LEU A 140 8.72 14.43 5.19
C LEU A 140 8.94 15.68 4.31
N GLU A 141 8.84 16.87 4.89
CA GLU A 141 8.96 18.15 4.19
C GLU A 141 10.40 18.60 3.91
N SER A 142 11.40 17.95 4.50
CA SER A 142 12.80 18.40 4.43
C SER A 142 13.67 17.69 3.39
N ASN A 143 13.11 16.76 2.61
CA ASN A 143 13.89 16.01 1.63
C ASN A 143 13.88 16.69 0.25
N THR A 144 14.53 17.85 0.15
CA THR A 144 14.82 18.55 -1.11
C THR A 144 15.99 17.91 -1.89
N ALA A 145 16.51 16.78 -1.44
CA ALA A 145 17.76 16.19 -1.95
C ALA A 145 17.60 15.21 -3.14
N PHE A 146 16.40 14.95 -3.64
CA PHE A 146 16.24 14.28 -4.96
C PHE A 146 16.20 15.34 -6.07
N GLN A 147 17.34 16.01 -6.28
CA GLN A 147 17.58 16.66 -7.56
C GLN A 147 17.65 15.56 -8.62
N HIS A 148 16.71 15.57 -9.57
CA HIS A 148 16.75 14.71 -10.73
C HIS A 148 18.12 14.85 -11.42
N PRO A 149 18.83 13.77 -11.77
CA PRO A 149 19.81 13.89 -12.84
C PRO A 149 19.05 14.43 -14.05
N LYS A 150 19.54 15.54 -14.61
CA LYS A 150 19.05 16.05 -15.88
C LYS A 150 19.08 14.88 -16.86
N LEU A 151 17.90 14.47 -17.34
CA LEU A 151 17.83 13.60 -18.50
C LEU A 151 18.31 14.47 -19.67
N ASP A 152 19.59 14.34 -20.00
CA ASP A 152 20.11 14.87 -21.25
C ASP A 152 19.38 14.14 -22.38
N THR A 153 18.54 14.88 -23.08
CA THR A 153 17.88 14.47 -24.31
C THR A 153 18.94 14.11 -25.35
N PHE A 154 18.92 12.86 -25.79
CA PHE A 154 19.47 12.44 -27.09
C PHE A 154 18.44 12.72 -28.19
#